data_AF-A0A722GVB0-F1
#
_entry.id   AF-A0A722GVB0-F1
#
_cell.length_a   1.000
_cell.length_b   1.000
_cell.length_c   1.000
_cell.angle_alpha   90.00
_cell.angle_beta   90.00
_cell.angle_gamma   90.00
#
_symmetry.space_group_name_H-M   'P 1'
#
loop_
_entity.id
_entity.type
_entity.pdbx_description
1 polymer ?
#
loop_
_entity_poly.entity_id
_entity_poly.type
_entity_poly.pdbx_seq_one_letter_code
_entity_poly.pdbx_strand_id
1 'polypeptide(L)' 'MAKSLKELALSRASAFRHTDVTVPEWDGVKVVLREPSAEAWLHWQDVIKPGDTDGELS' A
#
# COMPACT_ATOMS: atom_id res chain seq x y z
N MET A 1 3.42 -27.96 -4.77
CA MET A 1 3.00 -27.42 -6.09
C MET A 1 3.40 -25.96 -6.14
N ALA A 2 4.27 -25.58 -7.08
CA ALA A 2 4.59 -24.16 -7.27
C ALA A 2 3.33 -23.45 -7.80
N LYS A 3 2.93 -22.35 -7.16
CA LYS A 3 1.84 -21.51 -7.68
C LYS A 3 2.27 -20.96 -9.04
N SER A 4 1.36 -20.97 -10.00
CA SER A 4 1.62 -20.35 -11.29
C SER A 4 1.81 -18.84 -11.13
N LEU A 5 2.61 -18.21 -11.99
CA LEU A 5 2.81 -16.76 -11.98
C LEU A 5 1.48 -16.00 -12.04
N LYS A 6 0.53 -16.50 -12.83
CA LYS A 6 -0.83 -15.94 -12.93
C LYS A 6 -1.55 -15.95 -11.58
N GLU A 7 -1.49 -17.05 -10.84
CA GLU A 7 -2.12 -17.14 -9.51
C GLU A 7 -1.48 -16.20 -8.50
N LEU A 8 -0.16 -16.03 -8.56
CA LEU A 8 0.54 -15.06 -7.70
C LEU A 8 0.13 -13.62 -8.06
N ALA A 9 0.21 -13.25 -9.34
CA ALA A 9 -0.12 -11.92 -9.83
C ALA A 9 -1.58 -11.51 -9.55
N LEU A 10 -2.51 -12.46 -9.59
CA LEU A 10 -3.93 -12.21 -9.29
C LEU A 10 -4.28 -12.34 -7.80
N SER A 11 -3.33 -12.75 -6.95
CA SER A 11 -3.60 -12.89 -5.53
C SER A 11 -3.67 -11.53 -4.83
N ARG A 12 -4.63 -11.37 -3.92
CA ARG A 12 -4.80 -10.15 -3.11
C ARG A 12 -3.54 -9.79 -2.32
N ALA A 13 -2.77 -10.79 -1.91
CA ALA A 13 -1.54 -10.61 -1.13
C ALA A 13 -0.37 -10.06 -1.98
N SER A 14 -0.36 -10.29 -3.29
CA SER A 14 0.75 -9.83 -4.15
C SER A 14 0.53 -8.45 -4.77
N ALA A 15 -0.64 -7.84 -4.54
CA ALA A 15 -0.96 -6.52 -5.06
C ALA A 15 -0.15 -5.39 -4.40
N PHE A 16 0.35 -5.61 -3.18
CA PHE A 16 1.12 -4.65 -2.41
C PHE A 16 2.23 -5.37 -1.66
N ARG A 17 3.39 -4.72 -1.51
CA ARG A 17 4.39 -5.15 -0.54
C ARG A 17 3.81 -4.98 0.86
N HIS A 18 3.90 -6.02 1.68
CA HIS A 18 3.36 -6.01 3.04
C HIS A 18 4.20 -6.82 4.02
N THR A 19 4.08 -6.49 5.31
CA THR A 19 4.70 -7.19 6.44
C THR A 19 3.76 -7.27 7.62
N ASP A 20 3.86 -8.35 8.39
CA ASP A 20 3.15 -8.49 9.66
C ASP A 20 3.95 -7.81 10.78
N VAL A 21 3.28 -6.98 11.58
CA VAL A 21 3.88 -6.31 12.73
C VAL A 21 3.00 -6.53 13.96
N THR A 22 3.63 -6.87 15.07
CA THR A 22 2.97 -6.93 16.38
C THR A 22 3.07 -5.55 17.02
N VAL A 23 1.94 -4.96 17.41
CA VAL A 23 1.88 -3.62 18.02
C VAL A 23 1.69 -3.78 19.54
N PRO A 24 2.75 -3.63 20.35
CA PRO A 24 2.67 -3.86 21.79
C PRO A 24 1.73 -2.88 22.51
N GLU A 25 1.58 -1.67 21.99
CA GLU A 25 0.71 -0.62 22.55
C GLU A 25 -0.79 -0.94 22.39
N TRP A 26 -1.13 -1.88 21.49
CA TRP A 26 -2.51 -2.30 21.19
C TRP A 26 -2.73 -3.73 21.67
N ASP A 27 -2.33 -4.01 22.92
CA ASP A 27 -2.41 -5.34 23.55
C ASP A 27 -1.68 -6.44 22.76
N GLY A 28 -0.63 -6.07 22.02
CA GLY A 28 0.14 -7.01 21.21
C GLY A 28 -0.61 -7.54 19.98
N VAL A 29 -1.59 -6.82 19.44
CA VAL A 29 -2.31 -7.24 18.23
C VAL A 29 -1.36 -7.28 17.02
N LYS A 30 -1.54 -8.29 16.16
CA LYS A 30 -0.82 -8.38 14.88
C LYS A 30 -1.60 -7.64 13.80
N VAL A 31 -0.94 -6.71 13.13
CA VAL A 31 -1.48 -5.95 12.00
C VAL A 31 -0.66 -6.22 10.74
N VAL A 32 -1.29 -6.04 9.58
CA VAL A 32 -0.61 -6.08 8.28
C VAL A 32 -0.33 -4.65 7.86
N LEU A 33 0.95 -4.28 7.78
CA LEU A 33 1.39 -3.03 7.16
C LEU A 33 1.65 -3.28 5.69
N ARG A 34 1.08 -2.44 4.83
CA ARG A 34 1.31 -2.46 3.38
C ARG A 34 1.82 -1.11 2.89
N GLU A 35 2.46 -1.09 1.73
CA GLU A 35 2.79 0.17 1.06
C GLU A 35 1.52 0.98 0.72
N PRO A 36 1.61 2.32 0.69
CA PRO A 36 0.48 3.17 0.32
C PRO A 36 0.04 2.88 -1.12
N SER A 37 -1.26 2.98 -1.39
CA SER A 37 -1.76 2.91 -2.77
C SER A 37 -1.43 4.20 -3.53
N ALA A 38 -1.50 4.15 -4.86
CA ALA A 38 -1.34 5.34 -5.70
C ALA A 38 -2.30 6.47 -5.27
N GLU A 39 -3.56 6.15 -4.99
CA GLU A 39 -4.55 7.10 -4.48
C GLU A 39 -4.14 7.74 -3.15
N ALA A 40 -3.61 6.95 -2.21
CA ALA A 40 -3.11 7.49 -0.94
C ALA A 40 -1.89 8.40 -1.14
N TRP A 41 -1.02 8.08 -2.10
CA TRP A 41 0.10 8.95 -2.49
C TRP A 41 -0.37 10.26 -3.14
N LEU A 42 -1.39 10.22 -4.00
CA LEU A 42 -1.97 11.41 -4.59
C LEU A 42 -2.56 12.34 -3.53
N HIS A 43 -3.38 11.81 -2.62
CA HIS A 43 -3.90 12.58 -1.50
C HIS A 43 -2.80 13.14 -0.59
N TRP A 44 -1.73 12.38 -0.36
CA TRP A 44 -0.58 12.86 0.40
C TRP A 44 0.13 14.03 -0.30
N GLN A 45 0.24 13.97 -1.63
CA GLN A 45 0.81 15.07 -2.42
C GLN A 45 -0.06 16.34 -2.33
N ASP A 46 -1.39 16.21 -2.39
CA ASP A 46 -2.32 17.34 -2.23
C ASP A 46 -2.16 18.05 -0.88
N VAL A 47 -1.94 17.26 0.18
CA VAL A 47 -1.75 17.78 1.54
C VAL A 47 -0.43 18.54 1.68
N ILE A 48 0.64 18.08 1.04
CA ILE A 48 1.98 18.66 1.18
C ILE A 48 2.21 19.82 0.23
N LYS A 49 1.54 19.81 -0.92
CA LYS A 49 1.61 20.85 -1.94
C LYS A 49 0.22 21.37 -2.31
N PRO A 50 -0.48 22.04 -1.38
CA PRO A 50 -1.78 22.59 -1.67
C PRO A 50 -1.66 23.63 -2.80
N GLY A 51 -2.21 23.33 -3.97
CA GLY A 51 -2.23 24.22 -5.15
C GLY A 51 -1.26 23.87 -6.30
N ASP A 52 -0.50 22.78 -6.21
CA ASP A 52 0.39 22.27 -7.29
C ASP A 52 -0.31 21.17 -8.14
N THR A 53 -1.64 21.28 -8.30
CA THR A 53 -2.48 20.40 -9.13
C THR A 53 -2.51 20.85 -10.60
N ASP A 54 -1.35 21.13 -11.18
CA ASP A 54 -1.16 21.34 -12.63
C ASP A 54 0.01 20.50 -13.17
N GLY A 55 0.25 19.33 -12.56
CA GLY A 55 1.13 18.30 -13.10
C GLY A 55 0.31 17.25 -13.83
N GLU A 56 -0.08 17.53 -15.09
CA GLU A 56 -0.56 16.54 -16.06
C GLU A 56 0.17 15.21 -15.89
N LEU A 57 -0.58 14.12 -15.70
CA LEU A 57 -0.09 12.78 -15.96
C LEU A 57 0.04 12.63 -17.49
N SER A 58 1.08 13.23 -18.08
CA SER A 58 1.54 12.96 -19.44
C SER A 58 2.60 11.87 -19.47
#